data_AF-A0A523UPY8-F1
#
_entry.id   AF-A0A523UPY8-F1
#
_cell.length_a   1.000
_cell.length_b   1.000
_cell.length_c   1.000
_cell.angle_alpha   90.00
_cell.angle_beta   90.00
_cell.angle_gamma   90.00
#
_symmetry.space_group_name_H-M   'P 1'
#
loop_
_entity.id
_entity.type
_entity.pdbx_description
1 polymer ?
#
loop_
_entity_poly.entity_id
_entity_poly.type
_entity_poly.pdbx_seq_one_letter_code
_entity_poly.pdbx_strand_id
1 'polypeptide(L)'
;MQRLYSSFESRRNDSNSFFFTLYVSAQCVGAGKILSASFTLSKVQGMGIALGFIIFYTMAGGFLAEAWTDFFQALIMLSGLSLLSVVGIVKIGGIPSLIRGMANANPGTLTWGGGSTGLAMFLGVIIGGLAIGLGYAGQPHIVTRYMALRKGSKMSVAAWVAMVWVFFALLGAIMVGIVGLSVLGALDDPETATTSLAMAILPPWLVGVIIAAATAAMMSTVDSQLLIAATSVAGDFYGKIVNKKASQERLLFIGRLSTVAIGIVAFLLGIKAERAVYWLVLYAWGGLAASFGPPLILSLRWKRTTKWGVLAGMIVGAVTIVIWYNIPVLKNAIYELVPGFFFSLIAVILVSIFGPQPSLKTVEEFSAVAGIG
;
A
#
# COMPACT_ATOMS: atom_id res chain seq x y z
N MET A 1 11.96 -12.41 -16.40
CA MET A 1 11.15 -11.85 -15.29
C MET A 1 9.68 -12.24 -15.41
N GLN A 2 8.96 -11.88 -16.49
CA GLN A 2 7.55 -12.30 -16.72
C GLN A 2 7.34 -13.83 -16.66
N ARG A 3 8.20 -14.66 -17.27
CA ARG A 3 8.09 -16.14 -17.21
C ARG A 3 8.31 -16.72 -15.81
N LEU A 4 9.35 -16.27 -15.10
CA LEU A 4 9.63 -16.66 -13.71
C LEU A 4 8.47 -16.28 -12.76
N TYR A 5 7.85 -15.12 -12.98
CA TYR A 5 6.70 -14.72 -12.18
C TYR A 5 5.43 -15.47 -12.58
N SER A 6 5.14 -15.76 -13.86
CA SER A 6 3.98 -16.58 -14.23
C SER A 6 4.00 -17.98 -13.59
N SER A 7 5.21 -18.53 -13.37
CA SER A 7 5.44 -19.75 -12.59
C SER A 7 5.16 -19.54 -11.08
N PHE A 8 5.50 -18.38 -10.52
CA PHE A 8 5.15 -17.96 -9.15
C PHE A 8 3.63 -17.69 -8.98
N GLU A 9 3.00 -17.08 -9.97
CA GLU A 9 1.58 -16.72 -10.05
C GLU A 9 0.71 -17.99 -10.06
N SER A 10 1.16 -19.06 -10.72
CA SER A 10 0.52 -20.38 -10.65
C SER A 10 0.52 -21.04 -9.27
N ARG A 11 1.33 -20.53 -8.31
CA ARG A 11 1.57 -21.13 -6.99
C ARG A 11 0.96 -20.33 -5.84
N ARG A 12 0.22 -19.27 -6.15
CA ARG A 12 -0.40 -18.38 -5.18
C ARG A 12 -1.73 -18.98 -4.72
N ASN A 13 -1.90 -19.17 -3.40
CA ASN A 13 -3.16 -19.62 -2.81
C ASN A 13 -3.83 -18.45 -2.04
N ASP A 14 -5.16 -18.51 -1.90
CA ASP A 14 -6.08 -17.41 -1.54
C ASP A 14 -5.96 -16.81 -0.12
N SER A 15 -4.98 -17.25 0.68
CA SER A 15 -4.83 -16.84 2.09
C SER A 15 -4.57 -15.33 2.29
N ASN A 16 -4.26 -14.59 1.22
CA ASN A 16 -3.86 -13.19 1.29
C ASN A 16 -4.96 -12.18 0.91
N SER A 17 -6.14 -12.66 0.47
CA SER A 17 -7.32 -11.81 0.25
C SER A 17 -7.70 -11.02 1.51
N PHE A 18 -7.36 -11.54 2.68
CA PHE A 18 -7.50 -10.86 3.96
C PHE A 18 -6.78 -9.50 4.01
N PHE A 19 -5.45 -9.46 3.76
CA PHE A 19 -4.70 -8.22 3.84
C PHE A 19 -5.06 -7.23 2.72
N PHE A 20 -5.41 -7.73 1.53
CA PHE A 20 -5.97 -6.89 0.47
C PHE A 20 -7.26 -6.20 0.90
N THR A 21 -8.18 -6.95 1.49
CA THR A 21 -9.47 -6.43 1.98
C THR A 21 -9.26 -5.42 3.10
N LEU A 22 -8.32 -5.65 4.02
CA LEU A 22 -7.96 -4.69 5.06
C LEU A 22 -7.35 -3.40 4.48
N TYR A 23 -6.52 -3.51 3.43
CA TYR A 23 -5.97 -2.34 2.77
C TYR A 23 -7.08 -1.52 2.12
N VAL A 24 -7.97 -2.16 1.35
CA VAL A 24 -9.13 -1.49 0.75
C VAL A 24 -10.01 -0.85 1.83
N SER A 25 -10.23 -1.55 2.94
CA SER A 25 -11.00 -1.05 4.07
C SER A 25 -10.38 0.22 4.65
N ALA A 26 -9.06 0.26 4.86
CA ALA A 26 -8.37 1.42 5.38
C ALA A 26 -8.56 2.65 4.47
N GLN A 27 -8.41 2.46 3.16
CA GLN A 27 -8.59 3.53 2.18
C GLN A 27 -10.03 4.02 2.10
N CYS A 28 -11.01 3.11 2.21
CA CYS A 28 -12.42 3.50 2.29
C CYS A 28 -12.68 4.42 3.49
N VAL A 29 -12.13 4.07 4.66
CA VAL A 29 -12.24 4.88 5.89
C VAL A 29 -11.61 6.26 5.69
N GLY A 30 -10.42 6.33 5.09
CA GLY A 30 -9.77 7.61 4.79
C GLY A 30 -10.59 8.48 3.83
N ALA A 31 -11.10 7.91 2.74
CA ALA A 31 -11.93 8.64 1.80
C ALA A 31 -13.22 9.14 2.48
N GLY A 32 -13.82 8.30 3.34
CA GLY A 32 -14.98 8.67 4.14
C GLY A 32 -14.72 9.81 5.12
N LYS A 33 -13.56 9.80 5.80
CA LYS A 33 -13.14 10.90 6.68
C LYS A 33 -12.99 12.21 5.91
N ILE A 34 -12.28 12.18 4.77
CA ILE A 34 -12.06 13.39 3.95
C ILE A 34 -13.38 13.96 3.43
N LEU A 35 -14.25 13.11 2.89
CA LEU A 35 -15.55 13.54 2.38
C LEU A 35 -16.47 14.03 3.51
N SER A 36 -16.46 13.38 4.68
CA SER A 36 -17.25 13.81 5.84
C SER A 36 -16.73 15.11 6.47
N ALA A 37 -15.41 15.36 6.44
CA ALA A 37 -14.84 16.62 6.91
C ALA A 37 -15.12 17.79 5.96
N SER A 38 -15.37 17.49 4.69
CA SER A 38 -15.54 18.50 3.63
C SER A 38 -16.99 18.82 3.31
N PHE A 39 -17.88 17.85 3.48
CA PHE A 39 -19.31 17.94 3.19
C PHE A 39 -20.11 17.61 4.44
N THR A 40 -21.37 18.02 4.51
CA THR A 40 -22.29 17.67 5.61
C THR A 40 -22.78 16.22 5.51
N LEU A 41 -21.84 15.27 5.41
CA LEU A 41 -22.07 13.84 5.27
C LEU A 41 -21.55 13.11 6.50
N SER A 42 -22.21 12.03 6.88
CA SER A 42 -21.64 11.09 7.85
C SER A 42 -20.44 10.33 7.25
N LYS A 43 -19.51 9.88 8.10
CA LYS A 43 -18.35 9.05 7.69
C LYS A 43 -18.78 7.88 6.79
N VAL A 44 -19.84 7.17 7.18
CA VAL A 44 -20.36 6.00 6.46
C VAL A 44 -20.91 6.37 5.08
N GLN A 45 -21.60 7.51 4.96
CA GLN A 45 -22.06 8.01 3.65
C GLN A 45 -20.86 8.36 2.74
N GLY A 46 -19.86 9.06 3.29
CA GLY A 46 -18.63 9.37 2.54
C GLY A 46 -17.91 8.11 2.05
N MET A 47 -17.76 7.10 2.92
CA MET A 47 -17.20 5.80 2.55
C MET A 47 -17.98 5.13 1.41
N GLY A 48 -19.32 5.16 1.48
CA GLY A 48 -20.19 4.51 0.50
C GLY A 48 -20.14 5.18 -0.86
N ILE A 49 -20.13 6.51 -0.88
CA ILE A 49 -19.97 7.31 -2.10
C ILE A 49 -18.62 6.99 -2.75
N ALA A 50 -17.53 7.06 -1.98
CA ALA A 50 -16.19 6.78 -2.49
C ALA A 50 -16.09 5.36 -3.08
N LEU A 51 -16.54 4.35 -2.33
CA LEU A 51 -16.53 2.96 -2.80
C LEU A 51 -17.40 2.75 -4.05
N GLY A 52 -18.58 3.37 -4.11
CA GLY A 52 -19.47 3.29 -5.26
C GLY A 52 -18.82 3.80 -6.54
N PHE A 53 -18.15 4.96 -6.46
CA PHE A 53 -17.37 5.49 -7.58
C PHE A 53 -16.25 4.55 -8.00
N ILE A 54 -15.48 4.02 -7.02
CA ILE A 54 -14.36 3.11 -7.30
C ILE A 54 -14.85 1.86 -8.02
N ILE A 55 -15.83 1.16 -7.45
CA ILE A 55 -16.40 -0.05 -8.05
C ILE A 55 -16.88 0.23 -9.48
N PHE A 56 -17.58 1.34 -9.71
CA PHE A 56 -18.11 1.69 -11.02
C PHE A 56 -17.00 1.80 -12.08
N TYR A 57 -15.95 2.59 -11.83
CA TYR A 57 -14.89 2.77 -12.84
C TYR A 57 -13.93 1.58 -12.91
N THR A 58 -13.67 0.86 -11.80
CA THR A 58 -12.84 -0.34 -11.80
C THR A 58 -13.48 -1.46 -12.61
N MET A 59 -14.82 -1.59 -12.60
CA MET A 59 -15.51 -2.59 -13.44
C MET A 59 -15.54 -2.21 -14.93
N ALA A 60 -15.52 -0.91 -15.23
CA ALA A 60 -15.53 -0.37 -16.59
C ALA A 60 -14.13 -0.35 -17.23
N GLY A 61 -13.09 -0.16 -16.41
CA GLY A 61 -11.70 -0.05 -16.84
C GLY A 61 -10.98 -1.40 -16.92
N GLY A 62 -10.08 -1.53 -17.90
CA GLY A 62 -9.01 -2.53 -17.87
C GLY A 62 -7.72 -1.93 -17.33
N PHE A 63 -6.66 -2.74 -17.17
CA PHE A 63 -5.35 -2.32 -16.64
C PHE A 63 -4.77 -1.05 -17.33
N LEU A 64 -4.99 -0.88 -18.64
CA LEU A 64 -4.52 0.32 -19.35
C LEU A 64 -5.32 1.59 -18.98
N ALA A 65 -6.62 1.46 -18.76
CA ALA A 65 -7.45 2.57 -18.32
C ALA A 65 -7.04 3.01 -16.91
N GLU A 66 -6.81 2.04 -16.02
CA GLU A 66 -6.29 2.28 -14.66
C GLU A 66 -4.95 3.01 -14.69
N ALA A 67 -4.00 2.57 -15.53
CA ALA A 67 -2.70 3.23 -15.63
C ALA A 67 -2.80 4.71 -16.05
N TRP A 68 -3.78 5.06 -16.89
CA TRP A 68 -4.02 6.46 -17.27
C TRP A 68 -4.69 7.25 -16.16
N THR A 69 -5.69 6.70 -15.48
CA THR A 69 -6.34 7.37 -14.34
C THR A 69 -5.34 7.63 -13.23
N ASP A 70 -4.50 6.64 -12.90
CA ASP A 70 -3.43 6.78 -11.90
C ASP A 70 -2.49 7.92 -12.25
N PHE A 71 -2.07 8.01 -13.52
CA PHE A 71 -1.14 9.06 -13.96
C PHE A 71 -1.70 10.47 -13.72
N PHE A 72 -2.97 10.71 -14.05
CA PHE A 72 -3.62 12.00 -13.83
C PHE A 72 -3.90 12.26 -12.35
N GLN A 73 -4.36 11.26 -11.61
CA GLN A 73 -4.61 11.36 -10.16
C GLN A 73 -3.33 11.67 -9.39
N ALA A 74 -2.24 11.01 -9.79
CA ALA A 74 -0.91 11.26 -9.31
C ALA A 74 -0.54 12.75 -9.50
N LEU A 75 -0.65 13.27 -10.72
CA LEU A 75 -0.33 14.67 -11.02
C LEU A 75 -1.11 15.66 -10.15
N ILE A 76 -2.41 15.42 -9.96
CA ILE A 76 -3.29 16.25 -9.13
C ILE A 76 -2.85 16.17 -7.66
N MET A 77 -2.55 14.97 -7.15
CA MET A 77 -2.07 14.75 -5.78
C MET A 77 -0.77 15.50 -5.50
N LEU A 78 0.24 15.34 -6.37
CA LEU A 78 1.53 16.00 -6.18
C LEU A 78 1.38 17.52 -6.22
N SER A 79 0.63 18.03 -7.21
CA SER A 79 0.38 19.47 -7.34
C SER A 79 -0.36 20.03 -6.12
N GLY A 80 -1.36 19.32 -5.60
CA GLY A 80 -2.12 19.72 -4.42
C GLY A 80 -1.27 19.77 -3.16
N LEU A 81 -0.47 18.74 -2.90
CA LEU A 81 0.42 18.69 -1.73
C LEU A 81 1.50 19.77 -1.79
N SER A 82 2.13 19.96 -2.96
CA SER A 82 3.13 21.02 -3.15
C SER A 82 2.51 22.41 -3.00
N LEU A 83 1.36 22.67 -3.61
CA LEU A 83 0.66 23.95 -3.52
C LEU A 83 0.28 24.26 -2.08
N LEU A 84 -0.35 23.31 -1.36
CA LEU A 84 -0.79 23.53 0.01
C LEU A 84 0.39 23.82 0.94
N SER A 85 1.50 23.10 0.76
CA SER A 85 2.75 23.33 1.51
C SER A 85 3.32 24.72 1.26
N VAL A 86 3.49 25.12 -0.01
CA VAL A 86 4.09 26.40 -0.38
C VAL A 86 3.21 27.56 0.08
N VAL A 87 1.90 27.52 -0.20
CA VAL A 87 0.97 28.57 0.19
C VAL A 87 0.93 28.72 1.71
N GLY A 88 0.91 27.61 2.45
CA GLY A 88 0.89 27.66 3.91
C GLY A 88 2.15 28.28 4.50
N ILE A 89 3.34 27.91 4.01
CA ILE A 89 4.61 28.52 4.45
C ILE A 89 4.64 30.03 4.16
N VAL A 90 4.17 30.45 2.98
CA VAL A 90 4.11 31.87 2.62
C VAL A 90 3.15 32.63 3.54
N LYS A 91 1.95 32.09 3.79
CA LYS A 91 0.93 32.76 4.61
C LYS A 91 1.32 32.93 6.08
N ILE A 92 2.07 32.00 6.66
CA ILE A 92 2.54 32.13 8.05
C ILE A 92 3.74 33.07 8.21
N GLY A 93 4.27 33.62 7.11
CA GLY A 93 5.44 34.51 7.13
C GLY A 93 6.79 33.78 7.01
N GLY A 94 6.79 32.59 6.38
CA GLY A 94 7.99 31.85 6.03
C GLY A 94 8.49 30.86 7.08
N ILE A 95 9.67 30.29 6.82
CA ILE A 95 10.29 29.24 7.63
C ILE A 95 10.49 29.62 9.11
N PRO A 96 10.88 30.87 9.47
CA PRO A 96 11.02 31.23 10.88
C PRO A 96 9.71 31.10 11.67
N SER A 97 8.57 31.49 11.07
CA SER A 97 7.26 31.32 11.70
C SER A 97 6.85 29.85 11.74
N LEU A 98 7.19 29.07 10.72
CA LEU A 98 6.95 27.63 10.69
C LEU A 98 7.55 26.94 11.92
N ILE A 99 8.85 27.19 12.15
CA ILE A 99 9.62 26.62 13.26
C ILE A 99 9.02 27.06 14.61
N ARG A 100 8.66 28.34 14.75
CA ARG A 100 8.02 28.84 15.97
C ARG A 100 6.68 28.14 16.24
N GLY A 101 5.82 28.01 15.23
CA GLY A 101 4.54 27.33 15.39
C GLY A 101 4.71 25.85 15.75
N MET A 102 5.67 25.16 15.13
CA MET A 102 6.02 23.78 15.50
C MET A 102 6.51 23.68 16.94
N ALA A 103 7.44 24.56 17.35
CA ALA A 103 7.98 24.58 18.71
C ALA A 103 6.89 24.80 19.76
N ASN A 104 5.95 25.72 19.46
CA ASN A 104 4.84 26.03 20.35
C ASN A 104 3.84 24.87 20.44
N ALA A 105 3.57 24.17 19.33
CA ALA A 105 2.66 23.03 19.31
C ALA A 105 3.26 21.81 20.02
N ASN A 106 4.50 21.45 19.68
CA ASN A 106 5.25 20.37 20.33
C ASN A 106 6.76 20.52 20.05
N PRO A 107 7.59 20.88 21.05
CA PRO A 107 9.04 21.03 20.88
C PRO A 107 9.74 19.77 20.34
N GLY A 108 9.20 18.58 20.64
CA GLY A 108 9.74 17.30 20.16
C GLY A 108 9.71 17.16 18.63
N THR A 109 8.84 17.89 17.93
CA THR A 109 8.73 17.87 16.46
C THR A 109 9.92 18.50 15.74
N LEU A 110 10.74 19.28 16.46
CA LEU A 110 12.01 19.81 15.94
C LEU A 110 13.15 18.79 16.01
N THR A 111 12.92 17.62 16.59
CA THR A 111 13.91 16.55 16.71
C THR A 111 13.61 15.42 15.74
N TRP A 112 14.66 14.78 15.22
CA TRP A 112 14.54 13.64 14.29
C TRP A 112 13.75 12.46 14.88
N GLY A 113 13.75 12.30 16.20
CA GLY A 113 13.00 11.25 16.90
C GLY A 113 11.58 11.63 17.30
N GLY A 114 11.12 12.86 17.01
CA GLY A 114 9.81 13.33 17.48
C GLY A 114 9.69 13.38 19.01
N GLY A 115 10.81 13.58 19.72
CA GLY A 115 10.91 13.49 21.18
C GLY A 115 11.30 12.10 21.71
N SER A 116 11.32 11.06 20.87
CA SER A 116 11.82 9.74 21.24
C SER A 116 13.35 9.69 21.21
N THR A 117 13.96 9.00 22.17
CA THR A 117 15.42 8.83 22.27
C THR A 117 15.82 7.37 22.52
N GLY A 118 17.11 7.06 22.37
CA GLY A 118 17.68 5.75 22.70
C GLY A 118 17.11 4.61 21.84
N LEU A 119 16.86 3.48 22.49
CA LEU A 119 16.42 2.25 21.82
C LEU A 119 15.04 2.41 21.15
N ALA A 120 14.12 3.19 21.74
CA ALA A 120 12.79 3.42 21.18
C ALA A 120 12.87 4.18 19.85
N MET A 121 13.72 5.21 19.75
CA MET A 121 13.96 5.92 18.49
C MET A 121 14.60 4.99 17.44
N PHE A 122 15.59 4.19 17.85
CA PHE A 122 16.28 3.29 16.93
C PHE A 122 15.34 2.22 16.37
N LEU A 123 14.60 1.51 17.22
CA LEU A 123 13.71 0.43 16.78
C LEU A 123 12.44 0.95 16.08
N GLY A 124 11.84 2.02 16.62
CA GLY A 124 10.58 2.55 16.11
C GLY A 124 10.75 3.40 14.85
N VAL A 125 11.63 4.41 14.90
CA VAL A 125 11.76 5.39 13.81
C VAL A 125 12.70 4.89 12.72
N ILE A 126 13.91 4.44 13.08
CA ILE A 126 14.90 4.04 12.08
C ILE A 126 14.58 2.67 11.51
N ILE A 127 14.53 1.63 12.34
CA ILE A 127 14.28 0.26 11.86
C ILE A 127 12.84 0.13 11.35
N GLY A 128 11.86 0.63 12.09
CA GLY A 128 10.46 0.64 11.65
C GLY A 128 10.24 1.42 10.34
N GLY A 129 10.85 2.61 10.20
CA GLY A 129 10.78 3.41 8.98
C GLY A 129 11.44 2.72 7.77
N LEU A 130 12.64 2.16 7.95
CA LEU A 130 13.32 1.39 6.90
C LEU A 130 12.54 0.13 6.49
N ALA A 131 11.84 -0.50 7.44
CA ALA A 131 11.03 -1.68 7.17
C ALA A 131 9.89 -1.41 6.18
N ILE A 132 9.33 -0.19 6.15
CA ILE A 132 8.32 0.19 5.14
C ILE A 132 8.89 -0.02 3.73
N GLY A 133 10.16 0.34 3.52
CA GLY A 133 10.88 0.12 2.26
C GLY A 133 10.98 -1.34 1.85
N LEU A 134 11.20 -2.26 2.81
CA LEU A 134 11.19 -3.71 2.54
C LEU A 134 9.85 -4.18 1.97
N GLY A 135 8.76 -3.50 2.32
CA GLY A 135 7.43 -3.92 1.93
C GLY A 135 7.11 -3.77 0.45
N TYR A 136 7.81 -2.91 -0.29
CA TYR A 136 7.59 -2.73 -1.73
C TYR A 136 7.74 -4.03 -2.53
N ALA A 137 8.70 -4.88 -2.17
CA ALA A 137 8.91 -6.17 -2.85
C ALA A 137 7.73 -7.13 -2.64
N GLY A 138 7.01 -7.01 -1.53
CA GLY A 138 5.85 -7.86 -1.25
C GLY A 138 4.52 -7.27 -1.70
N GLN A 139 4.51 -6.11 -2.37
CA GLN A 139 3.28 -5.48 -2.84
C GLN A 139 2.86 -5.99 -4.23
N PRO A 140 1.80 -6.80 -4.33
CA PRO A 140 1.41 -7.43 -5.59
C PRO A 140 0.98 -6.42 -6.66
N HIS A 141 0.37 -5.32 -6.24
CA HIS A 141 -0.04 -4.20 -7.11
C HIS A 141 1.09 -3.38 -7.68
N ILE A 142 2.26 -3.40 -7.04
CA ILE A 142 3.46 -2.77 -7.57
C ILE A 142 4.15 -3.74 -8.52
N VAL A 143 4.25 -5.02 -8.13
CA VAL A 143 4.93 -6.05 -8.93
C VAL A 143 4.25 -6.28 -10.28
N THR A 144 2.92 -6.32 -10.32
CA THR A 144 2.15 -6.46 -11.57
C THR A 144 2.41 -5.31 -12.55
N ARG A 145 2.62 -4.09 -12.06
CA ARG A 145 3.02 -2.94 -12.90
C ARG A 145 4.40 -3.10 -13.51
N TYR A 146 5.37 -3.63 -12.75
CA TYR A 146 6.67 -3.99 -13.31
C TYR A 146 6.58 -5.07 -14.39
N MET A 147 5.66 -6.02 -14.23
CA MET A 147 5.42 -7.06 -15.23
C MET A 147 4.78 -6.53 -16.51
N ALA A 148 4.02 -5.44 -16.44
CA ALA A 148 3.41 -4.82 -17.63
C ALA A 148 4.43 -4.09 -18.53
N LEU A 149 5.69 -3.94 -18.09
CA LEU A 149 6.74 -3.33 -18.90
C LEU A 149 7.04 -4.14 -20.17
N ARG A 150 6.90 -3.50 -21.33
CA ARG A 150 7.16 -4.11 -22.64
C ARG A 150 8.60 -4.57 -22.85
N LYS A 151 9.58 -3.90 -22.24
CA LYS A 151 11.01 -4.22 -22.35
C LYS A 151 11.68 -4.08 -20.99
N GLY A 152 12.43 -5.11 -20.58
CA GLY A 152 13.19 -5.09 -19.32
C GLY A 152 14.27 -3.99 -19.26
N SER A 153 14.80 -3.55 -20.41
CA SER A 153 15.76 -2.44 -20.48
C SER A 153 15.21 -1.10 -20.01
N LYS A 154 13.87 -0.94 -19.94
CA LYS A 154 13.23 0.27 -19.40
C LYS A 154 12.99 0.23 -17.89
N MET A 155 13.33 -0.88 -17.23
CA MET A 155 13.10 -1.04 -15.79
C MET A 155 13.82 0.03 -14.95
N SER A 156 15.07 0.35 -15.28
CA SER A 156 15.85 1.37 -14.56
C SER A 156 15.21 2.76 -14.67
N VAL A 157 14.74 3.12 -15.87
CA VAL A 157 14.03 4.38 -16.10
C VAL A 157 12.73 4.43 -15.31
N ALA A 158 11.93 3.36 -15.36
CA ALA A 158 10.68 3.28 -14.59
C ALA A 158 10.92 3.39 -13.08
N ALA A 159 11.97 2.73 -12.56
CA ALA A 159 12.36 2.82 -11.16
C ALA A 159 12.76 4.25 -10.77
N TRP A 160 13.59 4.93 -11.56
CA TRP A 160 13.99 6.31 -11.29
C TRP A 160 12.80 7.27 -11.30
N VAL A 161 11.91 7.16 -12.29
CA VAL A 161 10.69 7.96 -12.35
C VAL A 161 9.86 7.74 -11.08
N ALA A 162 9.62 6.48 -10.69
CA ALA A 162 8.88 6.16 -9.47
C ALA A 162 9.54 6.73 -8.20
N MET A 163 10.87 6.62 -8.07
CA MET A 163 11.60 7.11 -6.89
C MET A 163 11.57 8.63 -6.77
N VAL A 164 11.77 9.36 -7.87
CA VAL A 164 11.64 10.83 -7.90
C VAL A 164 10.23 11.23 -7.46
N TRP A 165 9.22 10.52 -7.98
CA TRP A 165 7.83 10.82 -7.71
C TRP A 165 7.44 10.57 -6.25
N VAL A 166 7.83 9.42 -5.69
CA VAL A 166 7.65 9.08 -4.28
C VAL A 166 8.34 10.10 -3.37
N PHE A 167 9.57 10.50 -3.70
CA PHE A 167 10.31 11.49 -2.92
C PHE A 167 9.53 12.81 -2.79
N PHE A 168 9.08 13.38 -3.91
CA PHE A 168 8.34 14.65 -3.87
C PHE A 168 6.94 14.53 -3.26
N ALA A 169 6.24 13.41 -3.50
CA ALA A 169 4.93 13.17 -2.89
C ALA A 169 5.03 13.06 -1.36
N LEU A 170 6.00 12.30 -0.84
CA LEU A 170 6.24 12.18 0.59
C LEU A 170 6.72 13.50 1.20
N LEU A 171 7.63 14.20 0.53
CA LEU A 171 8.06 15.53 0.97
C LEU A 171 6.87 16.49 1.08
N GLY A 172 6.01 16.52 0.07
CA GLY A 172 4.79 17.34 0.08
C GLY A 172 3.84 16.96 1.23
N ALA A 173 3.59 15.66 1.44
CA ALA A 173 2.73 15.20 2.54
C ALA A 173 3.29 15.55 3.92
N ILE A 174 4.60 15.37 4.13
CA ILE A 174 5.29 15.74 5.37
C ILE A 174 5.20 17.25 5.59
N MET A 175 5.44 18.05 4.55
CA MET A 175 5.37 19.50 4.64
C MET A 175 3.94 19.99 4.94
N VAL A 176 2.92 19.39 4.35
CA VAL A 176 1.51 19.68 4.71
C VAL A 176 1.25 19.37 6.19
N GLY A 177 1.75 18.25 6.71
CA GLY A 177 1.61 17.91 8.13
C GLY A 177 2.32 18.90 9.04
N ILE A 178 3.55 19.30 8.70
CA ILE A 178 4.35 20.29 9.44
C ILE A 178 3.67 21.66 9.44
N VAL A 179 3.24 22.14 8.29
CA VAL A 179 2.52 23.41 8.15
C VAL A 179 1.18 23.34 8.87
N GLY A 180 0.45 22.24 8.75
CA GLY A 180 -0.81 21.99 9.44
C GLY A 180 -0.66 22.11 10.95
N LEU A 181 0.34 21.44 11.52
CA LEU A 181 0.63 21.53 12.95
C LEU A 181 1.01 22.94 13.38
N SER A 182 1.80 23.65 12.56
CA SER A 182 2.23 25.02 12.86
C SER A 182 1.08 26.03 12.83
N VAL A 183 0.12 25.87 11.90
CA VAL A 183 -1.02 26.77 11.69
C VAL A 183 -2.18 26.45 12.64
N LEU A 184 -2.52 25.16 12.77
CA LEU A 184 -3.73 24.70 13.43
C LEU A 184 -3.47 24.19 14.86
N GLY A 185 -2.21 23.92 15.21
CA GLY A 185 -1.86 23.21 16.43
C GLY A 185 -2.19 21.71 16.33
N ALA A 186 -2.25 21.05 17.48
CA ALA A 186 -2.63 19.64 17.55
C ALA A 186 -4.12 19.48 17.22
N LEU A 187 -4.42 18.60 16.26
CA LEU A 187 -5.78 18.25 15.86
C LEU A 187 -6.25 17.02 16.64
N ASP A 188 -7.55 16.98 16.96
CA ASP A 188 -8.19 15.80 17.57
C ASP A 188 -8.03 14.55 16.67
N ASP A 189 -8.23 14.73 15.36
CA ASP A 189 -7.91 13.73 14.34
C ASP A 189 -6.80 14.26 13.41
N PRO A 190 -5.54 13.83 13.59
CA PRO A 190 -4.41 14.23 12.75
C PRO A 190 -4.61 13.89 11.27
N GLU A 191 -5.46 12.93 10.92
CA GLU A 191 -5.70 12.53 9.52
C GLU A 191 -6.54 13.55 8.76
N THR A 192 -7.15 14.51 9.47
CA THR A 192 -7.85 15.66 8.87
C THR A 192 -6.92 16.83 8.56
N ALA A 193 -5.62 16.74 8.87
CA ALA A 193 -4.68 17.86 8.73
C ALA A 193 -4.68 18.50 7.34
N THR A 194 -4.70 17.69 6.27
CA THR A 194 -4.71 18.19 4.89
C THR A 194 -5.99 18.98 4.58
N THR A 195 -7.16 18.46 4.95
CA THR A 195 -8.44 19.12 4.70
C THR A 195 -8.62 20.36 5.56
N SER A 196 -8.30 20.26 6.85
CA SER A 196 -8.41 21.37 7.81
C SER A 196 -7.48 22.51 7.45
N LEU A 197 -6.24 22.21 7.02
CA LEU A 197 -5.31 23.22 6.56
C LEU A 197 -5.81 23.88 5.27
N ALA A 198 -6.27 23.10 4.30
CA ALA A 198 -6.82 23.64 3.05
C ALA A 198 -7.98 24.60 3.32
N MET A 199 -8.95 24.21 4.15
CA MET A 199 -10.08 25.06 4.53
C MET A 199 -9.65 26.35 5.24
N ALA A 200 -8.60 26.30 6.05
CA ALA A 200 -8.10 27.45 6.77
C ALA A 200 -7.37 28.47 5.88
N ILE A 201 -6.67 28.01 4.83
CA ILE A 201 -5.73 28.87 4.09
C ILE A 201 -6.07 29.10 2.62
N LEU A 202 -6.94 28.30 2.00
CA LEU A 202 -7.24 28.36 0.57
C LEU A 202 -8.66 28.88 0.29
N PRO A 203 -8.90 29.47 -0.89
CA PRO A 203 -10.26 29.80 -1.34
C PRO A 203 -11.08 28.54 -1.62
N PRO A 204 -12.43 28.60 -1.52
CA PRO A 204 -13.30 27.41 -1.57
C PRO A 204 -13.12 26.50 -2.80
N TRP A 205 -12.91 27.08 -3.98
CA TRP A 205 -12.73 26.30 -5.21
C TRP A 205 -11.44 25.46 -5.18
N LEU A 206 -10.38 25.97 -4.55
CA LEU A 206 -9.09 25.29 -4.46
C LEU A 206 -9.09 24.27 -3.31
N VAL A 207 -9.87 24.51 -2.26
CA VAL A 207 -10.19 23.49 -1.24
C VAL A 207 -10.80 22.26 -1.91
N GLY A 208 -11.77 22.46 -2.81
CA GLY A 208 -12.35 21.38 -3.62
C GLY A 208 -11.32 20.59 -4.41
N VAL A 209 -10.32 21.25 -5.00
CA VAL A 209 -9.21 20.58 -5.71
C VAL A 209 -8.36 19.74 -4.76
N ILE A 210 -8.03 20.23 -3.56
CA ILE A 210 -7.26 19.48 -2.57
C ILE A 210 -8.04 18.24 -2.08
N ILE A 211 -9.34 18.39 -1.82
CA ILE A 211 -10.20 17.27 -1.42
C ILE A 211 -10.27 16.22 -2.52
N ALA A 212 -10.43 16.66 -3.78
CA ALA A 212 -10.41 15.78 -4.94
C ALA A 212 -9.06 15.05 -5.07
N ALA A 213 -7.94 15.76 -4.87
CA ALA A 213 -6.59 15.20 -4.89
C ALA A 213 -6.39 14.10 -3.84
N ALA A 214 -6.80 14.36 -2.59
CA ALA A 214 -6.66 13.41 -1.49
C ALA A 214 -7.59 12.19 -1.66
N THR A 215 -8.82 12.42 -2.15
CA THR A 215 -9.76 11.33 -2.46
C THR A 215 -9.23 10.47 -3.62
N ALA A 216 -8.72 11.11 -4.68
CA ALA A 216 -8.13 10.44 -5.84
C ALA A 216 -6.97 9.52 -5.47
N ALA A 217 -6.09 9.94 -4.55
CA ALA A 217 -4.96 9.13 -4.08
C ALA A 217 -5.40 7.82 -3.39
N MET A 218 -6.50 7.88 -2.64
CA MET A 218 -7.06 6.70 -1.98
C MET A 218 -7.76 5.80 -2.99
N MET A 219 -8.50 6.39 -3.93
CA MET A 219 -9.17 5.68 -5.03
C MET A 219 -8.17 4.88 -5.89
N SER A 220 -7.06 5.50 -6.30
CA SER A 220 -5.97 4.88 -7.09
C SER A 220 -5.24 3.74 -6.38
N THR A 221 -5.42 3.63 -5.06
CA THR A 221 -4.90 2.50 -4.30
C THR A 221 -5.95 1.41 -4.21
N VAL A 222 -7.21 1.77 -3.94
CA VAL A 222 -8.30 0.80 -3.82
C VAL A 222 -8.52 0.04 -5.13
N ASP A 223 -8.55 0.73 -6.27
CA ASP A 223 -8.75 0.09 -7.56
C ASP A 223 -7.69 -0.98 -7.86
N SER A 224 -6.42 -0.69 -7.59
CA SER A 224 -5.29 -1.57 -7.80
C SER A 224 -5.36 -2.83 -6.94
N GLN A 225 -5.75 -2.66 -5.68
CA GLN A 225 -5.89 -3.77 -4.75
C GLN A 225 -7.11 -4.62 -5.10
N LEU A 226 -8.23 -3.98 -5.43
CA LEU A 226 -9.45 -4.66 -5.86
C LEU A 226 -9.24 -5.41 -7.17
N LEU A 227 -8.58 -4.81 -8.15
CA LEU A 227 -8.29 -5.45 -9.43
C LEU A 227 -7.50 -6.73 -9.20
N ILE A 228 -6.44 -6.67 -8.40
CA ILE A 228 -5.58 -7.84 -8.19
C ILE A 228 -6.27 -8.93 -7.40
N ALA A 229 -6.98 -8.55 -6.34
CA ALA A 229 -7.74 -9.52 -5.57
C ALA A 229 -8.83 -10.17 -6.44
N ALA A 230 -9.52 -9.38 -7.27
CA ALA A 230 -10.53 -9.88 -8.20
C ALA A 230 -9.93 -10.78 -9.29
N THR A 231 -8.78 -10.41 -9.87
CA THR A 231 -8.12 -11.24 -10.89
C THR A 231 -7.58 -12.53 -10.31
N SER A 232 -7.12 -12.54 -9.05
CA SER A 232 -6.72 -13.76 -8.36
C SER A 232 -7.92 -14.66 -8.10
N VAL A 233 -9.05 -14.12 -7.61
CA VAL A 233 -10.26 -14.93 -7.40
C VAL A 233 -10.80 -15.48 -8.73
N ALA A 234 -10.83 -14.68 -9.78
CA ALA A 234 -11.33 -15.12 -11.09
C ALA A 234 -10.38 -16.11 -11.77
N GLY A 235 -9.10 -15.78 -11.88
CA GLY A 235 -8.12 -16.56 -12.64
C GLY A 235 -7.57 -17.75 -11.85
N ASP A 236 -7.16 -17.53 -10.61
CA ASP A 236 -6.46 -18.54 -9.82
C ASP A 236 -7.45 -19.47 -9.13
N PHE A 237 -8.42 -18.93 -8.40
CA PHE A 237 -9.40 -19.77 -7.71
C PHE A 237 -10.44 -20.33 -8.69
N TYR A 238 -11.21 -19.47 -9.36
CA TYR A 238 -12.27 -19.95 -10.23
C TYR A 238 -11.72 -20.64 -11.49
N GLY A 239 -10.77 -20.01 -12.19
CA GLY A 239 -10.25 -20.50 -13.46
C GLY A 239 -9.35 -21.74 -13.37
N LYS A 240 -8.61 -21.95 -12.27
CA LYS A 240 -7.72 -23.14 -12.15
C LYS A 240 -8.28 -24.22 -11.24
N ILE A 241 -9.09 -23.88 -10.24
CA ILE A 241 -9.59 -24.84 -9.25
C ILE A 241 -11.04 -25.23 -9.54
N VAL A 242 -11.95 -24.25 -9.70
CA VAL A 242 -13.39 -24.51 -9.82
C VAL A 242 -13.81 -24.93 -11.24
N ASN A 243 -13.45 -24.14 -12.25
CA ASN A 243 -13.80 -24.38 -13.64
C ASN A 243 -12.62 -24.10 -14.59
N LYS A 244 -11.84 -25.15 -14.83
CA LYS A 244 -10.64 -25.17 -15.69
C LYS A 244 -10.89 -24.83 -17.16
N LYS A 245 -12.16 -24.86 -17.60
CA LYS A 245 -12.57 -24.58 -18.99
C LYS A 245 -13.40 -23.30 -19.10
N ALA A 246 -13.38 -22.44 -18.07
CA ALA A 246 -14.11 -21.19 -18.10
C ALA A 246 -13.70 -20.32 -19.30
N SER A 247 -14.69 -19.75 -20.01
CA SER A 247 -14.43 -18.77 -21.07
C SER A 247 -13.88 -17.47 -20.48
N GLN A 248 -13.18 -16.69 -21.30
CA GLN A 248 -12.67 -15.37 -20.88
C GLN A 248 -13.79 -14.45 -20.40
N GLU A 249 -14.95 -14.46 -21.07
CA GLU A 249 -16.13 -13.69 -20.64
C GLU A 249 -16.60 -14.10 -19.24
N ARG A 250 -16.60 -15.41 -18.93
CA ARG A 250 -16.97 -15.89 -17.61
C ARG A 250 -15.97 -15.46 -16.55
N LEU A 251 -14.67 -15.51 -16.85
CA LEU A 251 -13.62 -15.05 -15.94
C LEU A 251 -13.75 -13.54 -15.65
N LEU A 252 -14.02 -12.73 -16.68
CA LEU A 252 -14.28 -11.30 -16.53
C LEU A 252 -15.51 -11.03 -15.65
N PHE A 253 -16.60 -11.77 -15.86
CA PHE A 253 -17.80 -11.65 -15.03
C PHE A 253 -17.53 -12.01 -13.57
N ILE A 254 -16.83 -13.13 -13.31
CA ILE A 254 -16.46 -13.52 -11.95
C ILE A 254 -15.54 -12.47 -11.32
N GLY A 255 -14.58 -11.92 -12.08
CA GLY A 255 -13.72 -10.84 -11.60
C GLY A 255 -14.52 -9.62 -11.15
N ARG A 256 -15.47 -9.14 -11.97
CA ARG A 256 -16.36 -8.02 -11.59
C ARG A 256 -17.17 -8.32 -10.33
N LEU A 257 -17.73 -9.53 -10.23
CA LEU A 257 -18.47 -9.96 -9.03
C LEU A 257 -17.56 -9.99 -7.79
N SER A 258 -16.32 -10.47 -7.93
CA SER A 258 -15.32 -10.46 -6.86
C SER A 258 -14.94 -9.05 -6.44
N THR A 259 -14.78 -8.11 -7.38
CA THR A 259 -14.54 -6.69 -7.07
C THR A 259 -15.64 -6.12 -6.17
N VAL A 260 -16.91 -6.35 -6.53
CA VAL A 260 -18.05 -5.88 -5.72
C VAL A 260 -18.07 -6.55 -4.35
N ALA A 261 -17.91 -7.88 -4.30
CA ALA A 261 -17.94 -8.63 -3.05
C ALA A 261 -16.84 -8.20 -2.07
N ILE A 262 -15.59 -8.08 -2.56
CA ILE A 262 -14.45 -7.65 -1.75
C ILE A 262 -14.64 -6.20 -1.29
N GLY A 263 -15.12 -5.33 -2.17
CA GLY A 263 -15.45 -3.94 -1.83
C GLY A 263 -16.48 -3.84 -0.70
N ILE A 264 -17.57 -4.61 -0.77
CA ILE A 264 -18.60 -4.65 0.28
C ILE A 264 -18.02 -5.14 1.60
N VAL A 265 -17.23 -6.22 1.60
CA VAL A 265 -16.59 -6.73 2.82
C VAL A 265 -15.66 -5.66 3.42
N ALA A 266 -14.83 -5.02 2.59
CA ALA A 266 -13.95 -3.94 3.02
C ALA A 266 -14.71 -2.74 3.59
N PHE A 267 -15.84 -2.35 3.00
CA PHE A 267 -16.71 -1.31 3.54
C PHE A 267 -17.25 -1.66 4.92
N LEU A 268 -17.79 -2.88 5.09
CA LEU A 268 -18.32 -3.35 6.36
C LEU A 268 -17.25 -3.41 7.46
N LEU A 269 -16.03 -3.81 7.12
CA LEU A 269 -14.89 -3.77 8.04
C LEU A 269 -14.51 -2.33 8.38
N GLY A 270 -14.55 -1.41 7.41
CA GLY A 270 -14.24 0.00 7.60
C GLY A 270 -15.22 0.74 8.51
N ILE A 271 -16.51 0.38 8.50
CA ILE A 271 -17.51 1.01 9.38
C ILE A 271 -17.10 0.85 10.85
N LYS A 272 -16.62 -0.35 11.20
CA LYS A 272 -16.16 -0.71 12.55
C LYS A 272 -14.73 -0.27 12.85
N ALA A 273 -14.05 0.37 11.90
CA ALA A 273 -12.69 0.82 12.11
C ALA A 273 -12.68 2.08 12.98
N GLU A 274 -12.07 1.95 14.16
CA GLU A 274 -11.86 3.03 15.14
C GLU A 274 -10.43 3.58 15.09
N ARG A 275 -9.51 2.89 14.39
CA ARG A 275 -8.11 3.29 14.30
C ARG A 275 -7.88 4.34 13.22
N ALA A 276 -6.80 5.09 13.37
CA ALA A 276 -6.25 5.91 12.30
C ALA A 276 -5.98 5.04 11.06
N VAL A 277 -6.38 5.55 9.90
CA VAL A 277 -6.14 5.00 8.57
C VAL A 277 -4.67 4.64 8.38
N TYR A 278 -3.75 5.49 8.84
CA TYR A 278 -2.30 5.23 8.80
C TYR A 278 -1.92 3.85 9.38
N TRP A 279 -2.43 3.52 10.57
CA TRP A 279 -2.14 2.24 11.23
C TRP A 279 -2.80 1.05 10.54
N LEU A 280 -3.99 1.23 9.97
CA LEU A 280 -4.67 0.19 9.21
C LEU A 280 -3.91 -0.12 7.91
N VAL A 281 -3.43 0.92 7.21
CA VAL A 281 -2.60 0.79 6.01
C VAL A 281 -1.29 0.10 6.34
N LEU A 282 -0.57 0.52 7.39
CA LEU A 282 0.67 -0.13 7.79
C LEU A 282 0.47 -1.61 8.13
N TYR A 283 -0.58 -1.95 8.87
CA TYR A 283 -0.86 -3.34 9.21
C TYR A 283 -1.10 -4.20 7.95
N ALA A 284 -1.91 -3.72 7.02
CA ALA A 284 -2.15 -4.41 5.74
C ALA A 284 -0.89 -4.47 4.86
N TRP A 285 -0.13 -3.37 4.79
CA TRP A 285 1.14 -3.27 4.08
C TRP A 285 2.15 -4.30 4.61
N GLY A 286 2.31 -4.37 5.94
CA GLY A 286 3.17 -5.31 6.63
C GLY A 286 2.77 -6.77 6.38
N GLY A 287 1.47 -7.06 6.43
CA GLY A 287 0.89 -8.36 6.08
C GLY A 287 1.29 -8.86 4.69
N LEU A 288 1.02 -8.05 3.67
CA LEU A 288 1.38 -8.36 2.28
C LEU A 288 2.90 -8.47 2.11
N ALA A 289 3.64 -7.54 2.70
CA ALA A 289 5.08 -7.47 2.63
C ALA A 289 5.77 -8.70 3.22
N ALA A 290 5.38 -9.13 4.43
CA ALA A 290 5.94 -10.31 5.08
C ALA A 290 5.54 -11.61 4.34
N SER A 291 4.32 -11.66 3.80
CA SER A 291 3.81 -12.84 3.12
C SER A 291 4.41 -13.03 1.73
N PHE A 292 4.58 -11.95 0.95
CA PHE A 292 5.04 -12.05 -0.44
C PHE A 292 6.49 -11.61 -0.67
N GLY A 293 7.02 -10.69 0.13
CA GLY A 293 8.33 -10.08 -0.10
C GLY A 293 9.46 -11.10 -0.11
N PRO A 294 9.72 -11.82 1.00
CA PRO A 294 10.79 -12.81 1.06
C PRO A 294 10.63 -13.95 0.04
N PRO A 295 9.45 -14.59 -0.10
CA PRO A 295 9.26 -15.62 -1.14
C PRO A 295 9.52 -15.12 -2.55
N LEU A 296 9.10 -13.88 -2.88
CA LEU A 296 9.33 -13.31 -4.20
C LEU A 296 10.81 -13.04 -4.46
N ILE A 297 11.49 -12.41 -3.50
CA ILE A 297 12.92 -12.09 -3.63
C ILE A 297 13.73 -13.37 -3.82
N LEU A 298 13.50 -14.40 -3.00
CA LEU A 298 14.21 -15.66 -3.11
C LEU A 298 13.87 -16.41 -4.41
N SER A 299 12.61 -16.38 -4.85
CA SER A 299 12.23 -16.98 -6.14
C SER A 299 12.95 -16.37 -7.34
N LEU A 300 13.38 -15.11 -7.24
CA LEU A 300 14.12 -14.40 -8.30
C LEU A 300 15.64 -14.49 -8.16
N ARG A 301 16.16 -14.75 -6.95
CA ARG A 301 17.60 -14.66 -6.65
C ARG A 301 18.23 -15.99 -6.24
N TRP A 302 17.43 -16.99 -5.90
CA TRP A 302 17.93 -18.25 -5.36
C TRP A 302 17.29 -19.46 -6.05
N LYS A 303 18.12 -20.16 -6.83
CA LYS A 303 17.74 -21.33 -7.65
C LYS A 303 17.15 -22.51 -6.87
N ARG A 304 17.40 -22.60 -5.55
CA ARG A 304 16.89 -23.69 -4.70
C ARG A 304 15.50 -23.42 -4.14
N THR A 305 14.90 -22.26 -4.41
CA THR A 305 13.57 -21.91 -3.90
C THR A 305 12.52 -22.91 -4.37
N THR A 306 11.81 -23.54 -3.43
CA THR A 306 10.80 -24.58 -3.73
C THR A 306 9.38 -24.05 -3.58
N LYS A 307 8.40 -24.71 -4.21
CA LYS A 307 6.96 -24.36 -4.04
C LYS A 307 6.51 -24.42 -2.58
N TRP A 308 7.03 -25.38 -1.82
CA TRP A 308 6.72 -25.56 -0.41
C TRP A 308 7.41 -24.52 0.46
N GLY A 309 8.63 -24.12 0.11
CA GLY A 309 9.31 -22.99 0.74
C GLY A 309 8.55 -21.68 0.56
N VAL A 310 8.08 -21.40 -0.65
CA VAL A 310 7.23 -20.23 -0.93
C VAL A 310 5.96 -20.25 -0.07
N LEU A 311 5.23 -21.36 -0.05
CA LEU A 311 4.00 -21.48 0.75
C LEU A 311 4.28 -21.32 2.25
N ALA A 312 5.35 -21.93 2.76
CA ALA A 312 5.75 -21.81 4.16
C ALA A 312 6.08 -20.36 4.53
N GLY A 313 6.85 -19.65 3.70
CA GLY A 313 7.14 -18.23 3.89
C GLY A 313 5.88 -17.38 3.91
N MET A 314 4.96 -17.59 2.95
CA MET A 314 3.70 -16.87 2.89
C MET A 314 2.87 -17.04 4.18
N ILE A 315 2.74 -18.28 4.66
CA ILE A 315 1.97 -18.59 5.88
C ILE A 315 2.68 -18.02 7.12
N VAL A 316 3.98 -18.27 7.28
CA VAL A 316 4.74 -17.79 8.44
C VAL A 316 4.76 -16.27 8.49
N GLY A 317 4.92 -15.58 7.36
CA GLY A 317 4.85 -14.12 7.29
C GLY A 317 3.48 -13.60 7.75
N ALA A 318 2.40 -14.12 7.16
CA ALA A 318 1.02 -13.73 7.52
C ALA A 318 0.70 -13.98 9.00
N VAL A 319 1.00 -15.19 9.49
CA VAL A 319 0.75 -15.59 10.88
C VAL A 319 1.58 -14.75 11.85
N THR A 320 2.84 -14.47 11.52
CA THR A 320 3.70 -13.62 12.36
C THR A 320 3.10 -12.22 12.51
N ILE A 321 2.63 -11.60 11.41
CA ILE A 321 1.98 -10.28 11.46
C ILE A 321 0.76 -10.29 12.38
N VAL A 322 -0.09 -11.32 12.26
CA VAL A 322 -1.29 -11.44 13.10
C VAL A 322 -0.91 -11.64 14.57
N ILE A 323 0.00 -12.55 14.89
CA ILE A 323 0.40 -12.84 16.28
C ILE A 323 1.11 -11.63 16.90
N TRP A 324 2.10 -11.08 16.20
CA TRP A 324 2.93 -9.98 16.70
C TRP A 324 2.09 -8.74 17.01
N TYR A 325 1.13 -8.43 16.14
CA TYR A 325 0.24 -7.28 16.32
C TYR A 325 -0.74 -7.46 17.49
N ASN A 326 -1.19 -8.68 17.75
CA ASN A 326 -2.17 -8.95 18.80
C ASN A 326 -1.56 -9.16 20.20
N ILE A 327 -0.24 -9.26 20.31
CA ILE A 327 0.47 -9.36 21.59
C ILE A 327 1.05 -7.98 21.98
N PRO A 328 0.55 -7.31 23.04
CA PRO A 328 0.93 -5.94 23.36
C PRO A 328 2.43 -5.70 23.53
N VAL A 329 3.13 -6.64 24.20
CA VAL A 329 4.58 -6.55 24.43
C VAL A 329 5.35 -6.57 23.11
N LEU A 330 4.93 -7.40 22.15
CA LEU A 330 5.57 -7.53 20.85
C LEU A 330 5.27 -6.31 19.96
N LYS A 331 4.00 -5.93 19.88
CA LYS A 331 3.52 -4.76 19.13
C LYS A 331 4.26 -3.48 19.52
N ASN A 332 4.49 -3.27 20.81
CA ASN A 332 5.14 -2.06 21.31
C ASN A 332 6.68 -2.12 21.17
N ALA A 333 7.25 -3.29 20.93
CA ALA A 333 8.71 -3.45 20.82
C ALA A 333 9.24 -3.04 19.45
N ILE A 334 8.59 -3.50 18.38
CA ILE A 334 8.99 -3.23 17.00
C ILE A 334 7.81 -3.41 16.05
N TYR A 335 7.82 -2.64 14.97
CA TYR A 335 6.86 -2.79 13.89
C TYR A 335 6.85 -4.23 13.35
N GLU A 336 5.67 -4.85 13.29
CA GLU A 336 5.46 -6.27 13.01
C GLU A 336 6.01 -6.74 11.66
N LEU A 337 6.16 -5.84 10.69
CA LEU A 337 6.76 -6.16 9.40
C LEU A 337 8.19 -6.67 9.55
N VAL A 338 9.00 -6.08 10.45
CA VAL A 338 10.40 -6.47 10.62
C VAL A 338 10.53 -7.97 10.94
N PRO A 339 9.99 -8.48 12.06
CA PRO A 339 10.07 -9.90 12.38
C PRO A 339 9.29 -10.76 11.38
N GLY A 340 8.13 -10.31 10.89
CA GLY A 340 7.35 -11.04 9.89
C GLY A 340 8.14 -11.33 8.61
N PHE A 341 8.89 -10.33 8.13
CA PHE A 341 9.73 -10.48 6.94
C PHE A 341 10.88 -11.46 7.18
N PHE A 342 11.57 -11.36 8.33
CA PHE A 342 12.68 -12.27 8.65
C PHE A 342 12.23 -13.71 8.90
N PHE A 343 11.13 -13.92 9.63
CA PHE A 343 10.60 -15.27 9.87
C PHE A 343 10.08 -15.91 8.59
N SER A 344 9.43 -15.14 7.72
CA SER A 344 9.07 -15.60 6.37
C SER A 344 10.31 -15.98 5.56
N LEU A 345 11.35 -15.14 5.55
CA LEU A 345 12.62 -15.44 4.87
C LEU A 345 13.25 -16.75 5.37
N ILE A 346 13.35 -16.92 6.69
CA ILE A 346 13.89 -18.14 7.32
C ILE A 346 13.05 -19.35 6.94
N ALA A 347 11.72 -19.25 6.98
CA ALA A 347 10.83 -20.34 6.61
C ALA A 347 11.01 -20.77 5.14
N VAL A 348 11.13 -19.81 4.21
CA VAL A 348 11.41 -20.13 2.80
C VAL A 348 12.75 -20.86 2.66
N ILE A 349 13.79 -20.39 3.35
CA ILE A 349 15.14 -21.00 3.28
C ILE A 349 15.13 -22.41 3.83
N LEU A 350 14.65 -22.60 5.06
CA LEU A 350 14.66 -23.92 5.73
C LEU A 350 13.85 -24.94 4.93
N VAL A 351 12.62 -24.61 4.54
CA VAL A 351 11.75 -25.54 3.80
C VAL A 351 12.26 -25.77 2.38
N SER A 352 12.98 -24.82 1.76
CA SER A 352 13.60 -25.05 0.44
C SER A 352 14.87 -25.90 0.51
N ILE A 353 15.62 -25.86 1.61
CA ILE A 353 16.81 -26.70 1.82
C ILE A 353 16.40 -28.14 2.16
N PHE A 354 15.50 -28.29 3.13
CA PHE A 354 15.11 -29.60 3.68
C PHE A 354 13.94 -30.24 2.94
N GLY A 355 13.19 -29.47 2.15
CA GLY A 355 12.08 -29.97 1.35
C GLY A 355 12.50 -30.55 -0.02
N PRO A 356 11.50 -31.02 -0.79
CA PRO A 356 11.73 -31.55 -2.14
C PRO A 356 12.38 -30.51 -3.05
N GLN A 357 13.51 -30.88 -3.67
CA GLN A 357 14.26 -29.98 -4.55
C GLN A 357 13.44 -29.57 -5.78
N PRO A 358 13.70 -28.38 -6.37
CA PRO A 358 13.04 -27.94 -7.59
C PRO A 358 13.31 -28.92 -8.75
N SER A 359 12.35 -29.09 -9.66
CA SER A 359 12.56 -29.90 -10.86
C SER A 359 13.66 -29.30 -11.74
N LEU A 360 14.37 -30.15 -12.49
CA LEU A 360 15.43 -29.72 -13.43
C LEU A 360 14.93 -28.62 -14.37
N LYS A 361 13.73 -28.79 -14.94
CA LYS A 361 13.07 -27.77 -15.77
C LYS A 361 12.94 -26.40 -15.07
N THR A 362 12.60 -26.38 -13.77
CA THR A 362 12.49 -25.12 -13.01
C THR A 362 13.86 -24.47 -12.83
N VAL A 363 14.91 -25.27 -12.61
CA VAL A 363 16.29 -24.77 -12.45
C VAL A 363 16.82 -24.24 -13.78
N GLU A 364 16.57 -24.93 -14.89
CA GLU A 364 16.94 -24.49 -16.24
C GLU A 364 16.24 -23.18 -16.62
N GLU A 365 14.92 -23.06 -16.36
CA GLU A 365 14.17 -21.82 -16.55
C GLU A 365 14.74 -20.67 -15.70
N PHE A 366 15.17 -20.95 -14.47
CA PHE A 366 15.83 -19.97 -13.61
C PHE A 366 17.17 -19.51 -14.20
N SER A 367 18.04 -20.44 -14.59
CA SER A 367 19.37 -20.13 -15.14
C SER A 367 19.27 -19.34 -16.45
N ALA A 368 18.35 -19.74 -17.34
CA ALA A 368 18.13 -19.07 -18.62
C ALA A 368 17.67 -17.60 -18.46
N VAL A 369 16.91 -17.30 -17.39
CA VAL A 369 16.43 -15.94 -17.12
C VAL A 369 17.41 -15.13 -16.29
N ALA A 370 18.20 -15.77 -15.43
CA ALA A 370 19.20 -15.10 -14.60
C ALA A 370 20.46 -14.71 -15.38
N GLY A 371 20.61 -15.17 -16.63
CA GLY A 371 21.82 -14.94 -17.43
C GLY A 371 23.05 -15.67 -16.87
N ILE A 372 22.83 -16.69 -16.03
CA ILE A 372 23.87 -17.54 -15.47
C ILE A 372 23.96 -18.74 -16.41
N GLY A 373 24.62 -18.53 -17.56
CA GLY A 373 25.00 -19.58 -18.51
C GLY A 373 26.33 -20.21 -18.09
#